data_AF-A0A9E5UPN1-F1
#
_entry.id   AF-A0A9E5UPN1-F1
#
_cell.length_a   1.000
_cell.length_b   1.000
_cell.length_c   1.000
_cell.angle_alpha   90.00
_cell.angle_beta   90.00
_cell.angle_gamma   90.00
#
_symmetry.space_group_name_H-M   'P 1'
#
loop_
_entity.id
_entity.type
_entity.pdbx_description
1 polymer ?
#
loop_
_entity_poly.entity_id
_entity_poly.type
_entity_poly.pdbx_seq_one_letter_code
_entity_poly.pdbx_strand_id
1 'polypeptide(L)'
;MLLEIICILAQALRGQPSHFNITSAFNIFIFNVMGLAILINTILLVLLTVDFFVLPLEMPSDLRWAARLGLVLMLLGSAEAGLMLGLQQHAVGQADGGTGLPFLNWSTEGGDLRIAHFVGLHALQILIGLVWLNAYFQVFRSEIAKTSGVFFFGLLILGVFVWTAWQAWMGRPLLS
;
A
#
# COMPACT_ATOMS: atom_id res chain seq x y z
N MET A 1 -6.63 5.25 10.94
CA MET A 1 -7.18 5.86 9.72
C MET A 1 -7.96 7.16 9.96
N LEU A 2 -9.07 7.20 10.74
CA LEU A 2 -9.83 8.46 10.92
C LEU A 2 -9.01 9.61 11.52
N LEU A 3 -8.25 9.33 12.59
CA LEU A 3 -7.36 10.32 13.21
C LEU A 3 -6.34 10.88 12.22
N GLU A 4 -5.73 10.00 11.42
CA GLU A 4 -4.75 10.37 10.41
C GLU A 4 -5.36 11.27 9.32
N ILE A 5 -6.56 10.95 8.84
CA ILE A 5 -7.28 11.78 7.85
C ILE A 5 -7.55 13.17 8.42
N ILE A 6 -7.96 13.28 9.70
CA ILE A 6 -8.17 14.57 10.36
C ILE A 6 -6.85 15.37 10.41
N CYS A 7 -5.74 14.73 10.77
CA CYS A 7 -4.42 15.37 10.78
C CYS A 7 -3.97 15.82 9.38
N ILE A 8 -4.19 15.00 8.35
CA ILE A 8 -3.87 15.33 6.95
C ILE A 8 -4.69 16.54 6.49
N LEU A 9 -6.00 16.53 6.75
CA LEU A 9 -6.90 17.64 6.39
C LEU A 9 -6.50 18.92 7.13
N ALA A 10 -6.16 18.84 8.41
CA ALA A 10 -5.69 19.99 9.18
C ALA A 10 -4.39 20.58 8.61
N GLN A 11 -3.44 19.73 8.18
CA GLN A 11 -2.21 20.19 7.52
C GLN A 11 -2.48 20.79 6.13
N ALA A 12 -3.37 20.18 5.35
CA ALA A 12 -3.78 20.70 4.05
C ALA A 12 -4.43 22.09 4.16
N LEU A 13 -5.29 22.31 5.17
CA LEU A 13 -5.88 23.63 5.46
C LEU A 13 -4.84 24.69 5.83
N ARG A 14 -3.68 24.27 6.35
CA ARG A 14 -2.54 25.16 6.65
C ARG A 14 -1.59 25.34 5.46
N GLY A 15 -1.85 24.68 4.33
CA GLY A 15 -0.92 24.64 3.19
C GLY A 15 0.42 23.97 3.54
N GLN A 16 0.40 23.01 4.48
CA GLN A 16 1.59 22.34 4.99
C GLN A 16 1.59 20.86 4.60
N PRO A 17 2.76 20.26 4.32
CA PRO A 17 2.86 18.81 4.18
C PRO A 17 2.56 18.13 5.52
N SER A 18 1.88 16.99 5.47
CA SER A 18 1.56 16.18 6.65
C SER A 18 2.64 15.16 6.98
N HIS A 19 3.26 14.57 5.97
CA HIS A 19 4.31 13.57 6.09
C HIS A 19 5.70 14.22 5.95
N PHE A 20 6.66 13.74 6.75
CA PHE A 20 8.05 14.22 6.79
C PHE A 20 8.22 15.71 7.17
N ASN A 21 7.17 16.34 7.71
CA ASN A 21 7.21 17.76 8.05
C ASN A 21 7.69 17.99 9.49
N ILE A 22 8.99 18.24 9.64
CA ILE A 22 9.64 18.50 10.93
C ILE A 22 10.04 19.98 11.13
N THR A 23 9.44 20.90 10.38
CA THR A 23 9.85 22.32 10.33
C THR A 23 9.47 23.15 11.57
N SER A 24 8.56 22.65 12.42
CA SER A 24 8.15 23.31 13.67
C SER A 24 7.68 22.30 14.70
N ALA A 25 7.69 22.66 15.99
CA ALA A 25 7.23 21.79 17.07
C ALA A 25 5.80 21.27 16.86
N PHE A 26 4.91 22.11 16.32
CA PHE A 26 3.53 21.71 16.04
C PHE A 26 3.43 20.73 14.86
N ASN A 27 4.23 20.91 13.80
CA ASN A 27 4.26 19.97 12.67
C ASN A 27 4.83 18.61 13.10
N ILE A 28 5.88 18.62 13.93
CA ILE A 28 6.46 17.40 14.53
C ILE A 28 5.40 16.68 15.38
N PHE A 29 4.64 17.42 16.20
CA PHE A 29 3.57 16.83 17.00
C PHE A 29 2.52 16.14 16.13
N ILE A 30 2.00 16.82 15.10
CA ILE A 30 1.02 16.21 14.17
C ILE A 30 1.61 14.98 13.48
N PHE A 31 2.84 15.08 12.96
CA PHE A 31 3.50 13.98 12.28
C PHE A 31 3.67 12.75 13.19
N ASN A 32 4.05 12.95 14.45
CA ASN A 32 4.17 11.87 15.43
C ASN A 32 2.81 11.26 15.82
N VAL A 33 1.76 12.07 15.94
CA VAL A 33 0.39 11.57 16.18
C VAL A 33 -0.07 10.67 15.04
N MET A 34 0.17 11.09 13.79
CA MET A 34 -0.11 10.25 12.61
C MET A 34 0.71 8.96 12.63
N GLY A 35 2.03 9.06 12.86
CA GLY A 35 2.92 7.92 12.93
C GLY A 35 2.50 6.87 13.97
N LEU A 36 2.09 7.32 15.16
CA LEU A 36 1.57 6.43 16.20
C LEU A 36 0.27 5.74 15.77
N ALA A 37 -0.65 6.48 15.14
CA ALA A 37 -1.90 5.91 14.64
C ALA A 37 -1.66 4.85 13.55
N ILE A 38 -0.72 5.10 12.65
CA ILE A 38 -0.31 4.16 11.58
C ILE A 38 0.36 2.93 12.19
N LEU A 39 1.23 3.11 13.20
CA LEU A 39 1.89 1.99 13.90
C LEU A 39 0.87 1.05 14.53
N ILE A 40 -0.10 1.61 15.27
CA ILE A 40 -1.18 0.81 15.89
C ILE A 40 -1.97 0.08 14.80
N ASN A 41 -2.35 0.76 13.72
CA ASN A 41 -3.07 0.14 12.61
C ASN A 41 -2.27 -1.00 11.96
N THR A 42 -0.96 -0.83 11.82
CA THR A 42 -0.06 -1.84 11.25
C THR A 42 0.04 -3.07 12.16
N ILE A 43 0.12 -2.88 13.48
CA ILE A 43 0.08 -3.98 14.45
C ILE A 43 -1.23 -4.75 14.33
N LEU A 44 -2.37 -4.05 14.29
CA LEU A 44 -3.69 -4.68 14.12
C LEU A 44 -3.78 -5.44 12.79
N LEU A 45 -3.18 -4.90 11.72
CA LEU A 45 -3.11 -5.57 10.42
C LEU A 45 -2.27 -6.86 10.49
N VAL A 46 -1.14 -6.85 11.20
CA VAL A 46 -0.32 -8.06 11.43
C VAL A 46 -1.15 -9.11 12.16
N LEU A 47 -1.82 -8.74 13.26
CA LEU A 47 -2.68 -9.65 14.02
C LEU A 47 -3.80 -10.22 13.16
N LEU A 48 -4.50 -9.37 12.41
CA LEU A 48 -5.55 -9.80 11.47
C LEU A 48 -4.99 -10.77 10.43
N THR A 49 -3.79 -10.51 9.90
CA THR A 49 -3.14 -11.41 8.95
C THR A 49 -2.89 -12.78 9.58
N VAL A 50 -2.34 -12.82 10.80
CA VAL A 50 -2.12 -14.07 11.54
C VAL A 50 -3.43 -14.83 11.76
N ASP A 51 -4.49 -14.14 12.18
CA ASP A 51 -5.81 -14.75 12.40
C ASP A 51 -6.33 -15.43 11.12
N PHE A 52 -6.15 -14.81 9.95
CA PHE A 52 -6.55 -15.41 8.67
C PHE A 52 -5.78 -16.69 8.31
N PHE A 53 -4.58 -16.89 8.84
CA PHE A 53 -3.80 -18.12 8.63
C PHE A 53 -4.08 -19.18 9.69
N VAL A 54 -4.32 -18.79 10.94
CA VAL A 54 -4.43 -19.71 12.08
C VAL A 54 -5.87 -20.15 12.37
N LEU A 55 -6.84 -19.25 12.24
CA LEU A 55 -8.22 -19.56 12.61
C LEU A 55 -8.92 -20.42 11.53
N PRO A 56 -9.79 -21.36 11.94
CA PRO A 56 -10.62 -22.12 11.02
C PRO A 56 -11.77 -21.23 10.51
N LEU A 57 -11.50 -20.44 9.47
CA LEU A 57 -12.54 -19.60 8.85
C LEU A 57 -13.52 -20.46 8.04
N GLU A 58 -14.82 -20.21 8.11
CA GLU A 58 -15.80 -20.83 7.22
C GLU A 58 -16.05 -19.92 6.02
N MET A 59 -15.35 -20.17 4.91
CA MET A 59 -15.47 -19.40 3.67
C MET A 59 -14.94 -20.16 2.45
N PRO A 60 -15.38 -19.79 1.23
CA PRO A 60 -14.84 -20.33 -0.03
C PRO A 60 -13.31 -20.23 -0.11
N SER A 61 -12.67 -21.20 -0.77
CA SER A 61 -11.20 -21.31 -0.86
C SER A 61 -10.57 -20.09 -1.54
N ASP A 62 -11.16 -19.66 -2.64
CA ASP A 62 -10.73 -18.50 -3.42
C ASP A 62 -10.78 -17.20 -2.60
N LEU A 63 -11.89 -16.94 -1.89
CA LEU A 63 -12.03 -15.77 -1.03
C LEU A 63 -11.02 -15.77 0.13
N ARG A 64 -10.79 -16.94 0.74
CA ARG A 64 -9.83 -17.10 1.82
C ARG A 64 -8.40 -16.81 1.36
N TRP A 65 -8.01 -17.36 0.22
CA TRP A 65 -6.69 -17.11 -0.35
C TRP A 65 -6.54 -15.68 -0.86
N ALA A 66 -7.60 -15.07 -1.39
CA ALA A 66 -7.60 -13.66 -1.79
C ALA A 66 -7.35 -12.75 -0.59
N ALA A 67 -8.01 -13.02 0.54
CA ALA A 67 -7.77 -12.30 1.79
C ALA A 67 -6.34 -12.52 2.31
N ARG A 68 -5.86 -13.77 2.38
CA ARG A 68 -4.51 -14.10 2.86
C ARG A 68 -3.40 -13.42 2.03
N LEU A 69 -3.43 -13.60 0.71
CA LEU A 69 -2.43 -13.00 -0.18
C LEU A 69 -2.55 -11.47 -0.18
N GLY A 70 -3.77 -10.95 -0.18
CA GLY A 70 -4.02 -9.50 -0.12
C GLY A 70 -3.48 -8.86 1.15
N LEU A 71 -3.68 -9.49 2.31
CA LEU A 71 -3.16 -9.03 3.61
C LEU A 71 -1.62 -9.07 3.65
N VAL A 72 -1.01 -10.14 3.14
CA VAL A 72 0.46 -10.24 3.04
C VAL A 72 1.03 -9.15 2.13
N LEU A 73 0.46 -8.94 0.96
CA LEU A 73 0.89 -7.88 0.03
C LEU A 73 0.66 -6.48 0.62
N MET A 74 -0.44 -6.27 1.36
CA MET A 74 -0.69 -5.03 2.07
C MET A 74 0.35 -4.78 3.16
N LEU A 75 0.79 -5.82 3.89
CA LEU A 75 1.91 -5.71 4.84
C LEU A 75 3.23 -5.38 4.16
N LEU A 76 3.52 -5.92 2.97
CA LEU A 76 4.70 -5.51 2.18
C LEU A 76 4.61 -4.03 1.79
N GLY A 77 3.42 -3.57 1.37
CA GLY A 77 3.16 -2.15 1.15
C GLY A 77 3.38 -1.31 2.41
N SER A 78 2.90 -1.77 3.58
CA SER A 78 3.15 -1.09 4.86
C SER A 78 4.64 -1.07 5.24
N ALA A 79 5.40 -2.13 4.93
CA ALA A 79 6.84 -2.16 5.14
C ALA A 79 7.56 -1.11 4.28
N GLU A 80 7.14 -0.93 3.03
CA GLU A 80 7.65 0.13 2.14
C GLU A 80 7.43 1.53 2.76
N ALA A 81 6.29 1.76 3.43
CA ALA A 81 6.07 3.00 4.19
C ALA A 81 7.07 3.18 5.32
N GLY A 82 7.40 2.10 6.02
CA GLY A 82 8.45 2.10 7.05
C GLY A 82 9.82 2.45 6.49
N LEU A 83 10.15 1.99 5.27
CA LEU A 83 11.39 2.37 4.58
C LEU A 83 11.42 3.88 4.29
N MET A 84 10.35 4.43 3.71
CA MET A 84 10.25 5.88 3.46
C MET A 84 10.37 6.69 4.76
N LEU A 85 9.75 6.22 5.86
CA LEU A 85 9.90 6.83 7.17
C LEU A 85 11.34 6.82 7.68
N GLY A 86 12.06 5.71 7.51
CA GLY A 86 13.47 5.61 7.87
C GLY A 86 14.38 6.54 7.06
N LEU A 87 14.03 6.77 5.79
CA LEU A 87 14.77 7.66 4.89
C LEU A 87 14.37 9.14 5.04
N GLN A 88 13.23 9.42 5.68
CA GLN A 88 12.59 10.75 5.73
C GLN A 88 12.33 11.35 4.34
N GLN A 89 12.10 10.51 3.35
CA GLN A 89 11.83 10.90 1.96
C GLN A 89 11.17 9.74 1.21
N HIS A 90 10.57 10.04 0.06
CA HIS A 90 10.01 9.02 -0.82
C HIS A 90 10.67 8.97 -2.21
N ALA A 91 11.28 10.07 -2.65
CA ALA A 91 12.00 10.12 -3.91
C ALA A 91 13.39 9.47 -3.79
N VAL A 92 13.86 8.89 -4.89
CA VAL A 92 15.17 8.27 -5.00
C VAL A 92 15.88 8.81 -6.23
N GLY A 93 17.17 9.17 -6.06
CA GLY A 93 17.96 9.84 -7.10
C GLY A 93 17.70 11.34 -7.22
N GLN A 94 16.81 11.90 -6.39
CA GLN A 94 16.53 13.33 -6.28
C GLN A 94 15.94 13.67 -4.90
N ALA A 95 15.80 14.96 -4.61
CA ALA A 95 15.05 15.43 -3.44
C ALA A 95 13.53 15.39 -3.67
N ASP A 96 12.77 15.23 -2.59
CA ASP A 96 11.31 15.38 -2.60
C ASP A 96 10.90 16.80 -3.04
N GLY A 97 9.75 16.93 -3.71
CA GLY A 97 9.19 18.21 -4.15
C GLY A 97 9.43 18.59 -5.61
N GLY A 98 10.04 17.69 -6.41
CA GLY A 98 10.18 17.85 -7.86
C GLY A 98 8.87 17.65 -8.65
N THR A 99 8.96 17.66 -9.98
CA THR A 99 7.79 17.56 -10.86
C THR A 99 7.14 16.18 -10.76
N GLY A 100 5.82 16.16 -10.51
CA GLY A 100 5.06 14.91 -10.35
C GLY A 100 3.90 14.76 -11.34
N LEU A 101 3.43 13.53 -11.49
CA LEU A 101 2.23 13.22 -12.28
C LEU A 101 0.98 13.96 -11.74
N PRO A 102 0.03 14.38 -12.60
CA PRO A 102 -1.23 14.95 -12.16
C PRO A 102 -1.96 14.04 -11.16
N PHE A 103 -2.53 14.63 -10.11
CA PHE A 103 -3.27 13.98 -9.02
C PHE A 103 -2.46 13.07 -8.07
N LEU A 104 -1.56 12.24 -8.60
CA LEU A 104 -0.76 11.28 -7.81
C LEU A 104 0.51 11.92 -7.25
N ASN A 105 1.03 12.93 -7.95
CA ASN A 105 2.28 13.60 -7.66
C ASN A 105 3.51 12.67 -7.61
N TRP A 106 3.44 11.48 -8.23
CA TRP A 106 4.60 10.58 -8.34
C TRP A 106 5.68 11.21 -9.20
N SER A 107 6.95 11.10 -8.79
CA SER A 107 8.06 11.74 -9.50
C SER A 107 8.12 11.36 -10.98
N THR A 108 8.33 12.37 -11.81
CA THR A 108 8.60 12.23 -13.26
C THR A 108 10.08 12.39 -13.61
N GLU A 109 10.90 12.74 -12.63
CA GLU A 109 12.32 13.05 -12.81
C GLU A 109 13.23 11.92 -12.28
N GLY A 110 12.71 11.07 -11.38
CA GLY A 110 13.49 10.08 -10.63
C GLY A 110 12.60 9.02 -10.00
N GLY A 111 13.19 8.17 -9.15
CA GLY A 111 12.47 7.07 -8.51
C GLY A 111 11.48 7.55 -7.45
N ASP A 112 10.39 6.80 -7.23
CA ASP A 112 9.38 7.12 -6.23
C ASP A 112 8.83 5.86 -5.52
N LEU A 113 9.20 5.70 -4.25
CA LEU A 113 8.83 4.53 -3.43
C LEU A 113 7.32 4.47 -3.14
N ARG A 114 6.58 5.57 -3.29
CA ARG A 114 5.13 5.61 -3.09
C ARG A 114 4.38 4.71 -4.07
N ILE A 115 4.96 4.44 -5.24
CA ILE A 115 4.32 3.61 -6.27
C ILE A 115 4.22 2.17 -5.77
N ALA A 116 5.32 1.59 -5.31
CA ALA A 116 5.33 0.25 -4.74
C ALA A 116 4.43 0.16 -3.49
N HIS A 117 4.54 1.16 -2.61
CA HIS A 117 3.65 1.29 -1.45
C HIS A 117 2.17 1.26 -1.84
N PHE A 118 1.76 2.06 -2.83
CA PHE A 118 0.39 2.09 -3.35
C PHE A 118 -0.06 0.73 -3.88
N VAL A 119 0.75 0.06 -4.70
CA VAL A 119 0.44 -1.27 -5.24
C VAL A 119 0.20 -2.28 -4.10
N GLY A 120 1.08 -2.28 -3.09
CA GLY A 120 0.93 -3.15 -1.93
C GLY A 120 -0.36 -2.86 -1.15
N LEU A 121 -0.63 -1.59 -0.83
CA LEU A 121 -1.82 -1.19 -0.07
C LEU A 121 -3.16 -1.53 -0.74
N HIS A 122 -3.19 -1.63 -2.07
CA HIS A 122 -4.42 -1.91 -2.82
C HIS A 122 -4.60 -3.39 -3.18
N ALA A 123 -3.62 -4.25 -2.89
CA ALA A 123 -3.64 -5.66 -3.28
C ALA A 123 -4.85 -6.42 -2.73
N LEU A 124 -5.23 -6.17 -1.46
CA LEU A 124 -6.38 -6.82 -0.84
C LEU A 124 -7.69 -6.46 -1.55
N GLN A 125 -7.91 -5.18 -1.82
CA GLN A 125 -9.10 -4.67 -2.52
C GLN A 125 -9.20 -5.28 -3.92
N ILE A 126 -8.07 -5.36 -4.64
CA ILE A 126 -8.02 -5.93 -5.98
C ILE A 126 -8.36 -7.43 -5.94
N LEU A 127 -7.71 -8.22 -5.07
CA LEU A 127 -7.94 -9.67 -5.02
C LEU A 127 -9.36 -10.03 -4.58
N ILE A 128 -9.91 -9.33 -3.58
CA ILE A 128 -11.31 -9.52 -3.16
C ILE A 128 -12.26 -9.08 -4.27
N GLY A 129 -11.98 -7.95 -4.93
CA GLY A 129 -12.75 -7.47 -6.08
C GLY A 129 -12.77 -8.46 -7.23
N LEU A 130 -11.65 -9.13 -7.53
CA LEU A 130 -11.57 -10.17 -8.57
C LEU A 130 -12.41 -11.40 -8.22
N VAL A 131 -12.43 -11.84 -6.96
CA VAL A 131 -13.31 -12.93 -6.51
C VAL A 131 -14.78 -12.52 -6.69
N TRP A 132 -15.14 -11.30 -6.31
CA TRP A 132 -16.51 -10.79 -6.48
C TRP A 132 -16.91 -10.67 -7.96
N LEU A 133 -16.04 -10.14 -8.82
CA LEU A 133 -16.27 -10.07 -10.26
C LEU A 133 -16.43 -11.46 -10.87
N ASN A 134 -15.62 -12.43 -10.45
CA ASN A 134 -15.78 -13.81 -10.90
C ASN A 134 -17.11 -14.42 -10.45
N ALA A 135 -17.59 -14.10 -9.24
CA ALA A 135 -18.91 -14.53 -8.77
C ALA A 135 -20.06 -13.93 -9.61
N TYR A 136 -19.88 -12.74 -10.18
CA TYR A 136 -20.87 -12.13 -11.06
C TYR A 136 -20.81 -12.67 -12.50
N PHE A 137 -19.61 -12.73 -13.10
CA PHE A 137 -19.44 -13.08 -14.52
C PHE A 137 -19.21 -14.58 -14.77
N GLN A 138 -18.89 -15.36 -13.73
CA GLN A 138 -18.71 -16.82 -13.79
C GLN A 138 -17.64 -17.25 -14.82
N VAL A 139 -16.55 -16.48 -14.92
CA VAL A 139 -15.42 -16.75 -15.83
C VAL A 139 -14.71 -18.05 -15.44
N PHE A 140 -14.34 -18.18 -14.16
CA PHE A 140 -13.82 -19.41 -13.56
C PHE A 140 -14.93 -20.16 -12.84
N ARG A 141 -15.26 -21.36 -13.34
CA ARG A 141 -16.39 -22.16 -12.85
C ARG A 141 -16.01 -23.20 -11.80
N SER A 142 -14.85 -23.83 -11.93
CA SER A 142 -14.39 -24.83 -10.96
C SER A 142 -13.65 -24.17 -9.80
N GLU A 143 -13.76 -24.76 -8.60
CA GLU A 143 -13.07 -24.26 -7.39
C GLU A 143 -11.55 -24.15 -7.56
N ILE A 144 -10.97 -25.10 -8.31
CA ILE A 144 -9.56 -25.08 -8.68
C ILE A 144 -9.25 -23.86 -9.53
N ALA A 145 -10.02 -23.60 -10.58
CA ALA A 145 -9.78 -22.45 -11.47
C ALA A 145 -9.93 -21.11 -10.73
N LYS A 146 -10.92 -20.97 -9.84
CA LYS A 146 -11.10 -19.78 -9.00
C LYS A 146 -9.88 -19.52 -8.13
N THR A 147 -9.44 -20.55 -7.39
CA THR A 147 -8.29 -20.46 -6.50
C THR A 147 -7.00 -20.20 -7.28
N SER A 148 -6.77 -20.91 -8.40
CA SER A 148 -5.62 -20.67 -9.28
C SER A 148 -5.59 -19.26 -9.85
N GLY A 149 -6.75 -18.70 -10.20
CA GLY A 149 -6.87 -17.31 -10.63
C GLY A 149 -6.41 -16.33 -9.55
N VAL A 150 -6.82 -16.54 -8.29
CA VAL A 150 -6.37 -15.72 -7.16
C VAL A 150 -4.85 -15.75 -6.98
N PHE A 151 -4.23 -16.93 -7.05
CA PHE A 151 -2.77 -17.05 -6.99
C PHE A 151 -2.08 -16.38 -8.18
N PHE A 152 -2.60 -16.56 -9.39
CA PHE A 152 -2.06 -15.92 -10.59
C PHE A 152 -2.06 -14.39 -10.47
N PHE A 153 -3.20 -13.81 -10.11
CA PHE A 153 -3.29 -12.36 -9.91
C PHE A 153 -2.48 -11.87 -8.70
N GLY A 154 -2.40 -12.66 -7.62
CA GLY A 154 -1.54 -12.35 -6.48
C GLY A 154 -0.06 -12.28 -6.87
N LEU A 155 0.43 -13.23 -7.67
CA LEU A 155 1.79 -13.21 -8.21
C LEU A 155 2.01 -12.05 -9.19
N LEU A 156 1.01 -11.70 -10.01
CA LEU A 156 1.09 -10.54 -10.88
C LEU A 156 1.24 -9.24 -10.08
N ILE A 157 0.42 -9.05 -9.04
CA ILE A 157 0.48 -7.88 -8.15
C ILE A 157 1.84 -7.84 -7.44
N LEU A 158 2.33 -8.99 -6.93
CA LEU A 158 3.66 -9.08 -6.34
C LEU A 158 4.75 -8.70 -7.35
N GLY A 159 4.65 -9.16 -8.60
CA GLY A 159 5.58 -8.81 -9.67
C GLY A 159 5.59 -7.30 -9.94
N VAL A 160 4.42 -6.66 -10.02
CA VAL A 160 4.30 -5.21 -10.19
C VAL A 160 4.87 -4.46 -8.98
N PHE A 161 4.58 -4.92 -7.76
CA PHE A 161 5.15 -4.36 -6.52
C PHE A 161 6.68 -4.40 -6.56
N VAL A 162 7.27 -5.58 -6.80
CA VAL A 162 8.73 -5.76 -6.83
C VAL A 162 9.36 -4.93 -7.94
N TRP A 163 8.75 -4.94 -9.14
CA TRP A 163 9.27 -4.19 -10.28
C TRP A 163 9.24 -2.68 -10.04
N THR A 164 8.14 -2.13 -9.52
CA THR A 164 8.04 -0.70 -9.22
C THR A 164 8.97 -0.28 -8.09
N ALA A 165 9.13 -1.11 -7.05
CA ALA A 165 10.12 -0.87 -5.98
C ALA A 165 11.55 -0.86 -6.55
N TRP A 166 11.91 -1.88 -7.33
CA TRP A 166 13.22 -1.98 -7.98
C TRP A 166 13.51 -0.77 -8.87
N GLN A 167 12.56 -0.39 -9.71
CA GLN A 167 12.67 0.75 -10.60
C GLN A 167 12.88 2.06 -9.82
N ALA A 168 12.13 2.26 -8.73
CA ALA A 168 12.30 3.41 -7.86
C ALA A 168 13.70 3.42 -7.22
N TRP A 169 14.18 2.29 -6.69
CA TRP A 169 15.54 2.19 -6.14
C TRP A 169 16.66 2.45 -7.15
N MET A 170 16.40 2.23 -8.44
CA MET A 170 17.31 2.61 -9.53
C MET A 170 17.26 4.10 -9.88
N GLY A 171 16.46 4.91 -9.17
CA GLY A 171 16.29 6.34 -9.41
C GLY A 171 15.59 6.65 -10.73
N ARG A 172 14.76 5.73 -11.25
CA ARG A 172 14.08 5.90 -12.54
C ARG A 172 12.59 6.24 -12.35
N PRO A 173 12.05 7.24 -13.08
CA PRO A 173 10.63 7.54 -13.06
C PRO A 173 9.81 6.42 -13.70
N LEU A 174 8.53 6.34 -13.34
CA LEU A 174 7.59 5.35 -13.89
C LEU A 174 7.36 5.53 -15.38
N LEU A 175 7.23 6.78 -15.80
CA LEU A 175 7.04 7.18 -17.18
C LEU A 175 8.25 8.02 -17.58
N SER A 176 9.07 7.48 -18.49
CA SER A 176 10.24 8.13 -19.09
C SER A 176 9.91 8.76 -20.43
#